data_AF-X1MRA3-F1
#
_entry.id   AF-X1MRA3-F1
#
_cell.length_a   1.000
_cell.length_b   1.000
_cell.length_c   1.000
_cell.angle_alpha   90.00
_cell.angle_beta   90.00
_cell.angle_gamma   90.00
#
_symmetry.space_group_name_H-M   'P 1'
#
loop_
_entity.id
_entity.type
_entity.pdbx_description
1 polymer ?
#
loop_
_entity_poly.entity_id
_entity_poly.type
_entity_poly.pdbx_seq_one_letter_code
_entity_poly.pdbx_strand_id
1 'polypeptide(L)'
;MGTFARAVVIAEDSNTAKKCIETAFAEIHKVDELMSDYKSDSEISEVNRIGFKRAVRLSHSTYEVLQKSIEFSKLTRGAFDITVGPLVDLFHSAEKKQVAPSKEQIAQAKSKVGFEKLKLDEQNRTVRLAVDGMRLDLGGIAKGYAVDKAVEAMQTCGAIGGMVDL
;
A
#
# COMPACT_ATOMS: atom_id res chain seq x y z
N MET A 1 -3.98 6.93 -6.57
CA MET A 1 -2.62 6.93 -5.98
C MET A 1 -1.94 8.31 -6.01
N GLY A 2 -2.70 9.41 -6.05
CA GLY A 2 -2.15 10.77 -5.97
C GLY A 2 -1.14 11.18 -7.06
N THR A 3 -1.04 10.43 -8.18
CA THR A 3 -0.06 10.59 -9.25
C THR A 3 -0.71 10.37 -10.62
N PHE A 4 0.00 10.69 -11.69
CA PHE A 4 -0.42 10.40 -13.06
C PHE A 4 -0.15 8.94 -13.41
N ALA A 5 -1.04 8.32 -14.17
CA ALA A 5 -0.89 6.96 -14.64
C ALA A 5 -0.91 6.92 -16.17
N ARG A 6 -0.03 6.12 -16.77
CA ARG A 6 0.00 5.89 -18.22
C ARG A 6 0.11 4.40 -18.51
N ALA A 7 -0.72 3.93 -19.45
CA ALA A 7 -0.62 2.59 -20.01
C ALA A 7 -0.44 2.69 -21.53
N VAL A 8 0.48 1.88 -22.07
CA VAL A 8 0.67 1.65 -23.51
C VAL A 8 0.49 0.17 -23.76
N VAL A 9 -0.32 -0.20 -24.76
CA VAL A 9 -0.64 -1.60 -25.08
C VAL A 9 -0.37 -1.87 -26.55
N ILE A 10 0.25 -3.01 -26.83
CA ILE A 10 0.38 -3.61 -28.14
C ILE A 10 -0.52 -4.85 -28.18
N ALA A 11 -1.43 -4.91 -29.15
CA ALA A 11 -2.35 -6.02 -29.37
C ALA A 11 -2.62 -6.19 -30.87
N GLU A 12 -3.27 -7.29 -31.27
CA GLU A 12 -3.59 -7.59 -32.68
C GLU A 12 -4.54 -6.56 -33.30
N ASP A 13 -5.44 -5.98 -32.50
CA ASP A 13 -6.40 -4.99 -32.94
C ASP A 13 -6.68 -3.91 -31.87
N SER A 14 -7.26 -2.80 -32.33
CA SER A 14 -7.54 -1.62 -31.49
C SER A 14 -8.57 -1.90 -30.39
N ASN A 15 -9.56 -2.78 -30.61
CA ASN A 15 -10.56 -3.09 -29.60
C ASN A 15 -9.94 -3.89 -28.45
N THR A 16 -9.09 -4.88 -28.78
CA THR A 16 -8.34 -5.64 -27.78
C THR A 16 -7.41 -4.72 -26.98
N ALA A 17 -6.66 -3.83 -27.65
CA ALA A 17 -5.79 -2.87 -26.99
C ALA A 17 -6.57 -1.96 -26.01
N LYS A 18 -7.72 -1.43 -26.44
CA LYS A 18 -8.55 -0.55 -25.61
C LYS A 18 -9.10 -1.26 -24.37
N LYS A 19 -9.56 -2.50 -24.53
CA LYS A 19 -10.02 -3.33 -23.42
C LYS A 19 -8.89 -3.62 -22.42
N CYS A 20 -7.68 -3.92 -22.90
CA CYS A 20 -6.51 -4.13 -22.05
C CYS A 20 -6.18 -2.88 -21.22
N ILE A 21 -6.23 -1.69 -21.83
CA ILE A 21 -6.04 -0.41 -21.14
C ILE A 21 -7.10 -0.25 -20.04
N GLU A 22 -8.38 -0.44 -20.36
CA GLU A 22 -9.46 -0.33 -19.38
C GLU A 22 -9.27 -1.29 -18.20
N THR A 23 -8.84 -2.53 -18.45
CA THR A 23 -8.56 -3.50 -17.38
C THR A 23 -7.35 -3.12 -16.52
N ALA A 24 -6.29 -2.56 -17.10
CA ALA A 24 -5.13 -2.08 -16.35
C ALA A 24 -5.52 -0.96 -15.39
N PHE A 25 -6.25 0.05 -15.89
CA PHE A 25 -6.71 1.14 -15.04
C PHE A 25 -7.68 0.66 -13.96
N ALA A 26 -8.55 -0.32 -14.27
CA ALA A 26 -9.43 -0.90 -13.26
C ALA A 26 -8.66 -1.54 -12.09
N GLU A 27 -7.57 -2.27 -12.35
CA GLU A 27 -6.75 -2.83 -11.27
C GLU A 27 -5.97 -1.75 -10.50
N ILE A 28 -5.45 -0.72 -11.17
CA ILE A 28 -4.80 0.42 -10.49
C ILE A 28 -5.79 1.11 -9.55
N HIS A 29 -7.02 1.37 -10.01
CA HIS A 29 -8.07 1.97 -9.21
C HIS A 29 -8.45 1.09 -8.01
N LYS A 30 -8.59 -0.22 -8.23
CA LYS A 30 -8.90 -1.18 -7.15
C LYS A 30 -7.81 -1.21 -6.08
N VAL A 31 -6.54 -1.19 -6.47
CA VAL A 31 -5.42 -1.10 -5.51
C VAL A 31 -5.51 0.21 -4.72
N ASP A 32 -5.79 1.34 -5.39
CA ASP A 32 -5.96 2.62 -4.72
C ASP A 32 -7.13 2.64 -3.72
N GLU A 33 -8.30 2.08 -4.10
CA GLU A 33 -9.46 1.99 -3.19
C GLU A 33 -9.14 1.17 -1.94
N LEU A 34 -8.44 0.04 -2.09
CA LEU A 34 -8.14 -0.85 -0.97
C LEU A 34 -7.00 -0.34 -0.08
N MET A 35 -5.97 0.25 -0.69
CA MET A 35 -4.66 0.43 -0.04
C MET A 35 -4.28 1.89 0.26
N SER A 36 -5.10 2.87 -0.16
CA SER A 36 -4.83 4.28 0.11
C SER A 36 -5.04 4.64 1.57
N ASP A 37 -4.04 5.24 2.22
CA ASP A 37 -4.15 5.80 3.58
C ASP A 37 -4.82 7.18 3.62
N TYR A 38 -5.12 7.77 2.44
CA TYR A 38 -5.87 9.02 2.29
C TYR A 38 -7.39 8.80 2.19
N LYS A 39 -7.84 7.62 1.75
CA LYS A 39 -9.25 7.27 1.61
C LYS A 39 -9.79 6.66 2.91
N SER A 40 -10.84 7.23 3.47
CA SER A 40 -11.35 6.89 4.81
C SER A 40 -11.98 5.50 4.90
N ASP A 41 -12.43 4.98 3.76
CA ASP A 41 -13.11 3.69 3.54
C ASP A 41 -12.18 2.59 3.02
N SER A 42 -10.89 2.86 2.82
CA SER A 42 -9.92 1.84 2.45
C SER A 42 -9.65 0.85 3.59
N GLU A 43 -9.19 -0.35 3.23
CA GLU A 43 -8.83 -1.37 4.22
C GLU A 43 -7.66 -0.90 5.10
N ILE A 44 -6.70 -0.16 4.53
CA ILE A 44 -5.56 0.38 5.28
C ILE A 44 -5.99 1.48 6.27
N SER A 45 -6.92 2.34 5.89
CA SER A 45 -7.51 3.32 6.80
C SER A 45 -8.32 2.66 7.90
N GLU A 46 -9.02 1.55 7.62
CA GLU A 46 -9.68 0.75 8.65
C GLU A 46 -8.67 0.14 9.63
N VAL A 47 -7.59 -0.49 9.13
CA VAL A 47 -6.52 -1.04 9.98
C VAL A 47 -5.92 0.04 10.87
N ASN A 48 -5.63 1.21 10.31
CA ASN A 48 -5.11 2.36 11.06
C ASN A 48 -6.06 2.87 12.15
N ARG A 49 -7.37 2.73 11.95
CA ARG A 49 -8.40 3.20 12.88
C ARG A 49 -8.70 2.21 14.01
N ILE A 50 -8.74 0.91 13.70
CA ILE A 50 -9.25 -0.11 14.64
C ILE A 50 -8.32 -1.30 14.86
N GLY A 51 -7.21 -1.41 14.12
CA GLY A 51 -6.31 -2.57 14.13
C GLY A 51 -5.63 -2.82 15.47
N PHE A 52 -5.51 -1.82 16.34
CA PHE A 52 -5.06 -2.01 17.73
C PHE A 52 -6.15 -2.67 18.59
N LYS A 53 -7.41 -2.29 18.38
CA LYS A 53 -8.56 -2.74 19.19
C LYS A 53 -8.99 -4.16 18.84
N ARG A 54 -8.91 -4.54 17.56
CA ARG A 54 -9.30 -5.87 17.07
C ARG A 54 -8.59 -6.20 15.76
N ALA A 55 -8.55 -7.50 15.44
CA ALA A 55 -8.10 -7.95 14.14
C ALA A 55 -9.05 -7.46 13.04
N VAL A 56 -8.48 -7.02 11.91
CA VAL A 56 -9.21 -6.54 10.73
C VAL A 56 -9.01 -7.55 9.61
N ARG A 57 -10.11 -8.03 9.02
CA ARG A 57 -10.08 -8.92 7.87
C ARG A 57 -9.80 -8.13 6.61
N LEU A 58 -8.95 -8.67 5.75
CA LEU A 58 -8.50 -8.03 4.53
C LEU A 58 -8.90 -8.85 3.30
N SER A 59 -9.03 -8.14 2.18
CA SER A 59 -8.99 -8.72 0.85
C SER A 59 -7.69 -9.51 0.64
N HIS A 60 -7.72 -10.43 -0.32
CA HIS A 60 -6.52 -11.20 -0.66
C HIS A 60 -5.36 -10.29 -1.10
N SER A 61 -5.65 -9.31 -1.96
CA SER A 61 -4.66 -8.36 -2.47
C SER A 61 -3.96 -7.55 -1.38
N THR A 62 -4.71 -6.98 -0.44
CA THR A 62 -4.10 -6.20 0.65
C THR A 62 -3.30 -7.10 1.58
N TYR A 63 -3.80 -8.30 1.88
CA TYR A 63 -3.09 -9.24 2.72
C TYR A 63 -1.76 -9.69 2.09
N GLU A 64 -1.75 -9.97 0.78
CA GLU A 64 -0.55 -10.30 0.01
C GLU A 64 0.51 -9.18 0.10
N VAL A 65 0.09 -7.92 -0.08
CA VAL A 65 0.99 -6.76 0.06
C VAL A 65 1.56 -6.66 1.47
N LEU A 66 0.77 -6.92 2.52
CA LEU A 66 1.28 -6.92 3.90
C LEU A 66 2.29 -8.06 4.13
N GLN A 67 2.04 -9.26 3.60
CA GLN A 67 2.98 -10.39 3.69
C GLN A 67 4.31 -10.03 3.02
N LYS A 68 4.26 -9.52 1.78
CA LYS A 68 5.45 -9.06 1.04
C LYS A 68 6.18 -7.93 1.75
N SER A 69 5.44 -7.01 2.37
CA SER A 69 6.03 -5.92 3.14
C SER A 69 6.84 -6.42 4.33
N ILE A 70 6.33 -7.43 5.06
CA ILE A 70 7.07 -8.06 6.17
C ILE A 70 8.30 -8.82 5.65
N GLU A 71 8.19 -9.49 4.51
CA GLU A 71 9.33 -10.15 3.85
C GLU A 71 10.45 -9.14 3.55
N PHE A 72 10.14 -8.04 2.86
CA PHE A 72 11.10 -6.98 2.56
C PHE A 72 11.65 -6.32 3.83
N SER A 73 10.83 -6.13 4.85
CA SER A 73 11.29 -5.59 6.13
C SER A 73 12.34 -6.49 6.79
N LYS A 74 12.15 -7.81 6.74
CA LYS A 74 13.15 -8.78 7.22
C LYS A 74 14.43 -8.75 6.38
N LEU A 75 14.30 -8.81 5.05
CA LEU A 75 15.44 -8.80 4.12
C LEU A 75 16.31 -7.56 4.28
N THR A 76 15.68 -6.40 4.49
CA THR A 76 16.36 -5.11 4.65
C THR A 76 16.72 -4.78 6.10
N ARG A 77 16.46 -5.69 7.05
CA ARG A 77 16.66 -5.48 8.49
C ARG A 77 15.97 -4.20 9.02
N GLY A 78 14.75 -3.96 8.53
CA GLY A 78 13.90 -2.83 8.93
C GLY A 78 14.21 -1.51 8.21
N ALA A 79 15.10 -1.49 7.21
CA ALA A 79 15.33 -0.28 6.43
C ALA A 79 14.10 0.07 5.56
N PHE A 80 13.42 -0.94 5.02
CA PHE A 80 12.04 -0.83 4.56
C PHE A 80 11.11 -1.29 5.69
N ASP A 81 10.10 -0.50 6.04
CA ASP A 81 9.11 -0.85 7.04
C ASP A 81 7.80 -0.07 6.78
N ILE A 82 6.69 -0.77 6.54
CA ILE A 82 5.39 -0.13 6.29
C ILE A 82 4.73 0.43 7.54
N THR A 83 5.28 0.21 8.73
CA THR A 83 4.76 0.73 10.00
C THR A 83 5.26 2.12 10.34
N VAL A 84 5.99 2.76 9.42
CA VAL A 84 6.54 4.11 9.57
C VAL A 84 5.48 5.22 9.55
N GLY A 85 4.21 4.88 9.37
CA GLY A 85 3.09 5.83 9.34
C GLY A 85 3.11 6.90 10.45
N PRO A 86 3.38 6.58 11.73
CA PRO A 86 3.49 7.59 12.79
C PRO A 86 4.60 8.62 12.57
N LEU A 87 5.72 8.23 11.95
CA LEU A 87 6.78 9.15 11.57
C LEU A 87 6.38 9.97 10.35
N VAL A 88 5.79 9.34 9.34
CA VAL A 88 5.32 10.04 8.13
C VAL A 88 4.31 11.13 8.50
N ASP A 89 3.31 10.82 9.33
CA ASP A 89 2.34 11.79 9.87
C ASP A 89 3.01 12.95 10.62
N LEU A 90 4.00 12.64 11.46
CA LEU A 90 4.74 13.64 12.23
C LEU A 90 5.46 14.62 11.31
N PHE A 91 6.16 14.12 10.28
CA PHE A 91 6.89 14.95 9.34
C PHE A 91 5.96 15.72 8.39
N HIS A 92 4.84 15.16 7.95
CA HIS A 92 3.79 15.90 7.23
C HIS A 92 3.20 17.04 8.07
N SER A 93 2.98 16.81 9.38
CA SER A 93 2.50 17.88 10.29
C SER A 93 3.54 18.98 10.46
N ALA A 94 4.82 18.60 10.59
CA ALA A 94 5.94 19.52 10.72
C ALA A 94 6.11 20.40 9.47
N GLU A 95 6.00 19.81 8.28
CA GLU A 95 6.04 20.54 7.01
C GLU A 95 4.92 21.58 6.92
N LYS A 96 3.67 21.18 7.20
CA LYS A 96 2.51 22.08 7.19
C LYS A 96 2.65 23.25 8.19
N LYS A 97 3.29 23.01 9.33
CA LYS A 97 3.52 24.02 10.38
C LYS A 97 4.81 24.82 10.17
N GLN A 98 5.68 24.40 9.25
CA GLN A 98 7.04 24.91 9.09
C GLN A 98 7.87 24.86 10.39
N VAL A 99 7.65 23.84 11.22
CA VAL A 99 8.35 23.65 12.49
C VAL A 99 8.86 22.21 12.57
N ALA A 100 10.17 22.04 12.70
CA ALA A 100 10.80 20.73 12.81
C ALA A 100 10.33 19.98 14.07
N PRO A 101 10.11 18.64 14.00
CA PRO A 101 9.77 17.86 15.19
C PRO A 101 10.89 17.89 16.24
N SER A 102 10.51 17.92 17.52
CA SER A 102 11.44 17.75 18.62
C SER A 102 11.97 16.31 18.69
N LYS A 103 13.10 16.11 19.39
CA LYS A 103 13.67 14.77 19.59
C LYS A 103 12.70 13.85 20.33
N GLU A 104 11.94 14.39 21.27
CA GLU A 104 10.94 13.68 22.07
C GLU A 104 9.76 13.24 21.19
N GLN A 105 9.29 14.11 20.29
CA GLN A 105 8.23 13.77 19.32
C GLN A 105 8.68 12.64 18.40
N ILE A 106 9.91 12.71 17.87
CA ILE A 106 10.49 11.66 17.03
C ILE A 106 10.60 10.34 17.81
N ALA A 107 11.08 10.38 19.06
CA ALA A 107 11.20 9.19 19.91
C ALA A 107 9.83 8.56 20.19
N GLN A 108 8.81 9.37 20.46
CA GLN A 108 7.44 8.90 20.69
C GLN A 108 6.82 8.29 19.43
N ALA A 109 7.09 8.86 18.24
CA ALA A 109 6.65 8.27 16.98
C ALA A 109 7.38 6.95 16.70
N LYS A 110 8.70 6.90 16.90
CA LYS A 110 9.53 5.69 16.71
C LYS A 110 9.11 4.53 17.59
N SER A 111 8.65 4.75 18.82
CA SER A 111 8.20 3.65 19.69
C SER A 111 7.00 2.87 19.13
N LYS A 112 6.25 3.50 18.21
CA LYS A 112 5.09 2.94 17.50
C LYS A 112 5.47 2.31 16.14
N VAL A 113 6.73 2.35 15.73
CA VAL A 113 7.23 1.73 14.50
C VAL A 113 7.85 0.37 14.84
N GLY A 114 7.69 -0.60 13.95
CA GLY A 114 8.29 -1.94 13.99
C GLY A 114 7.40 -2.99 13.34
N PHE A 115 7.80 -3.51 12.19
CA PHE A 115 7.06 -4.57 11.47
C PHE A 115 6.83 -5.84 12.30
N GLU A 116 7.67 -6.14 13.30
CA GLU A 116 7.48 -7.26 14.23
C GLU A 116 6.23 -7.12 15.13
N LYS A 117 5.71 -5.90 15.24
CA LYS A 117 4.49 -5.57 15.98
C LYS A 117 3.22 -5.78 15.14
N LEU A 118 3.33 -6.04 13.84
CA LEU A 118 2.21 -6.51 13.02
C LEU A 118 1.97 -7.98 13.24
N LYS A 119 0.73 -8.33 13.56
CA LYS A 119 0.28 -9.72 13.70
C LYS A 119 -0.60 -10.06 12.52
N LEU A 120 -0.05 -10.82 11.58
CA LEU A 120 -0.79 -11.37 10.45
C LEU A 120 -1.27 -12.79 10.79
N ASP A 121 -2.50 -13.10 10.39
CA ASP A 121 -3.09 -14.43 10.43
C ASP A 121 -3.52 -14.80 9.02
N GLU A 122 -2.84 -15.79 8.44
CA GLU A 122 -3.01 -16.21 7.04
C GLU A 122 -4.29 -17.01 6.84
N GLN A 123 -4.67 -17.84 7.81
CA GLN A 123 -5.87 -18.66 7.73
C GLN A 123 -7.12 -17.79 7.65
N ASN A 124 -7.16 -16.73 8.48
CA ASN A 124 -8.29 -15.81 8.54
C ASN A 124 -8.13 -14.57 7.64
N ARG A 125 -6.94 -14.35 7.05
CA ARG A 125 -6.53 -13.12 6.35
C ARG A 125 -6.83 -11.88 7.19
N THR A 126 -6.34 -11.88 8.42
CA THR A 126 -6.50 -10.74 9.32
C THR A 126 -5.17 -10.13 9.71
N VAL A 127 -5.20 -8.84 10.03
CA VAL A 127 -4.09 -8.10 10.63
C VAL A 127 -4.51 -7.48 11.96
N ARG A 128 -3.60 -7.48 12.94
CA ARG A 128 -3.73 -6.75 14.20
C ARG A 128 -2.46 -5.96 14.50
N LEU A 129 -2.63 -4.75 15.03
CA LEU A 129 -1.54 -3.89 15.50
C LEU A 129 -1.31 -4.17 16.99
N ALA A 130 -0.07 -4.47 17.38
CA ALA A 130 0.23 -4.82 18.76
C ALA A 130 0.33 -3.61 19.71
N VAL A 131 0.54 -2.41 19.18
CA VAL A 131 0.78 -1.18 19.96
C VAL A 131 -0.22 -0.10 19.56
N ASP A 132 -0.70 0.66 20.54
CA ASP A 132 -1.60 1.79 20.28
C ASP A 132 -0.88 2.92 19.54
N GLY A 133 -1.57 3.51 18.57
CA GLY A 133 -1.04 4.56 17.70
C GLY A 133 -0.09 4.07 16.60
N MET A 134 0.10 2.76 16.42
CA MET A 134 0.69 2.23 15.18
C MET A 134 -0.14 2.67 13.97
N ARG A 135 0.54 2.95 12.85
CA ARG A 135 -0.10 3.19 11.56
C ARG A 135 0.70 2.57 10.43
N LEU A 136 -0.01 1.99 9.48
CA LEU A 136 0.51 1.49 8.23
C LEU A 136 0.52 2.60 7.18
N ASP A 137 1.60 2.62 6.41
CA ASP A 137 1.81 3.40 5.20
C ASP A 137 2.37 2.45 4.13
N LEU A 138 1.64 2.29 3.02
CA LEU A 138 2.02 1.41 1.90
C LEU A 138 2.63 2.17 0.72
N GLY A 139 2.97 3.45 0.87
CA GLY A 139 3.51 4.30 -0.20
C GLY A 139 4.81 3.77 -0.82
N GLY A 140 5.57 2.99 -0.06
CA GLY A 140 6.81 2.34 -0.51
C GLY A 140 6.63 1.04 -1.31
N ILE A 141 5.41 0.49 -1.45
CA ILE A 141 5.20 -0.81 -2.11
C ILE A 141 3.93 -0.88 -2.97
N ALA A 142 2.85 -0.16 -2.61
CA ALA A 142 1.55 -0.27 -3.27
C ALA A 142 1.60 0.09 -4.76
N LYS A 143 2.45 1.03 -5.17
CA LYS A 143 2.58 1.44 -6.58
C LYS A 143 3.15 0.32 -7.44
N GLY A 144 4.20 -0.35 -6.96
CA GLY A 144 4.77 -1.52 -7.63
C GLY A 144 3.72 -2.62 -7.79
N TYR A 145 2.97 -2.90 -6.72
CA TYR A 145 1.88 -3.88 -6.78
C TYR A 145 0.77 -3.49 -7.78
N ALA A 146 0.40 -2.20 -7.86
CA ALA A 146 -0.56 -1.71 -8.86
C ALA A 146 -0.03 -1.88 -10.30
N VAL A 147 1.25 -1.61 -10.55
CA VAL A 147 1.90 -1.87 -11.83
C VAL A 147 1.82 -3.37 -12.17
N ASP A 148 2.18 -4.25 -11.24
CA ASP A 148 2.16 -5.70 -11.45
C ASP A 148 0.76 -6.18 -11.82
N LYS A 149 -0.28 -5.76 -11.07
CA LYS A 149 -1.67 -6.14 -11.36
C LYS A 149 -2.21 -5.56 -12.66
N ALA A 150 -1.81 -4.35 -13.03
CA ALA A 150 -2.15 -3.78 -14.33
C ALA A 150 -1.54 -4.59 -15.49
N VAL A 151 -0.26 -4.98 -15.37
CA VAL A 151 0.44 -5.79 -16.37
C VAL A 151 -0.18 -7.19 -16.47
N GLU A 152 -0.45 -7.86 -15.35
CA GLU A 152 -1.14 -9.16 -15.31
C GLU A 152 -2.52 -9.10 -16.01
N ALA A 153 -3.30 -8.05 -15.73
CA ALA A 153 -4.61 -7.84 -16.33
C ALA A 153 -4.52 -7.63 -17.85
N MET A 154 -3.55 -6.82 -18.31
CA MET A 154 -3.29 -6.61 -19.73
C MET A 154 -2.92 -7.91 -20.45
N GLN A 155 -2.02 -8.71 -19.87
CA GLN A 155 -1.60 -10.00 -20.43
C GLN A 155 -2.78 -10.96 -20.56
N THR A 156 -3.60 -11.06 -19.50
CA THR A 156 -4.81 -11.91 -19.50
C THR A 156 -5.84 -11.45 -20.54
N CYS A 157 -5.89 -10.14 -20.82
CA CYS A 157 -6.80 -9.55 -21.78
C CYS A 157 -6.31 -9.67 -23.25
N GLY A 158 -5.12 -10.21 -23.49
CA GLY A 158 -4.58 -10.46 -24.84
C GLY A 158 -3.53 -9.46 -25.33
N ALA A 159 -2.97 -8.63 -24.44
CA ALA A 159 -1.82 -7.81 -24.80
C ALA A 159 -0.60 -8.68 -25.14
N ILE A 160 0.06 -8.38 -26.26
CA ILE A 160 1.31 -9.04 -26.69
C ILE A 160 2.55 -8.23 -26.28
N GLY A 161 2.35 -6.99 -25.84
CA GLY A 161 3.40 -6.11 -25.30
C GLY A 161 2.78 -4.84 -24.71
N GLY A 162 3.58 -4.07 -23.96
CA GLY A 162 3.10 -2.83 -23.37
C GLY A 162 4.02 -2.26 -22.30
N MET A 163 3.54 -1.20 -21.66
CA MET A 163 4.20 -0.48 -20.58
C MET A 163 3.14 0.13 -19.65
N VAL A 164 3.38 0.06 -18.34
CA VAL A 164 2.60 0.76 -17.31
C VAL A 164 3.55 1.65 -16.52
N ASP A 165 3.13 2.89 -16.29
CA ASP A 165 3.90 3.94 -15.59
C ASP A 165 2.97 4.66 -14.57
N LEU A 166 3.44 4.81 -13.33
CA LEU A 166 2.70 5.31 -12.15
C LEU A 166 3.55 6.24 -11.27
#